data_AF-A0A7H8HR00-F1
#
_entry.id   AF-A0A7H8HR00-F1
#
_cell.length_a   1.000
_cell.length_b   1.000
_cell.length_c   1.000
_cell.angle_alpha   90.00
_cell.angle_beta   90.00
_cell.angle_gamma   90.00
#
_symmetry.space_group_name_H-M   'P 1'
#
loop_
_entity.id
_entity.type
_entity.pdbx_description
1 polymer ?
#
loop_
_entity_poly.entity_id
_entity_poly.type
_entity_poly.pdbx_seq_one_letter_code
_entity_poly.pdbx_strand_id
1 'polypeptide(L)'
;MAHDKKQDAAKAGWDGFGVTWIVGAEAELTVEETGSDPTHPPMLVLAGAPCVVMLRPPDDPAMWPACVRFLRQLRDSAEDMAALLEARATDRLVRDEDAG
;
A
#
# COMPACT_ATOMS: atom_id res chain seq x y z
N MET A 1 25.31 12.23 21.82
CA MET A 1 25.03 12.61 20.42
C MET A 1 23.71 11.99 20.07
N ALA A 2 22.67 12.79 19.85
CA ALA A 2 21.35 12.30 19.48
C ALA A 2 21.44 11.79 18.04
N HIS A 3 21.27 10.48 17.84
CA HIS A 3 20.99 9.96 16.51
C HIS A 3 19.61 10.48 16.11
N ASP A 4 19.60 11.52 15.28
CA ASP A 4 18.44 11.90 14.50
C ASP A 4 18.15 10.71 13.56
N LYS A 5 17.37 9.74 14.06
CA LYS A 5 16.70 8.74 13.23
C LYS A 5 15.70 9.54 12.41
N LYS A 6 16.17 10.07 11.28
CA LYS A 6 15.34 10.65 10.26
C LYS A 6 14.51 9.50 9.70
N GLN A 7 13.37 9.25 10.35
CA GLN A 7 12.39 8.26 9.92
C GLN A 7 12.07 8.57 8.45
N ASP A 8 12.09 7.55 7.60
CA ASP A 8 11.68 7.68 6.21
C ASP A 8 10.18 8.00 6.18
N ALA A 9 9.89 9.30 6.22
CA ALA A 9 8.54 9.80 6.06
C ALA A 9 8.03 9.40 4.68
N ALA A 10 6.77 8.97 4.63
CA ALA A 10 6.10 8.71 3.38
C ALA A 10 6.16 9.94 2.46
N LYS A 11 6.47 9.73 1.18
CA LYS A 11 6.58 10.78 0.15
C LYS A 11 5.80 10.36 -1.08
N ALA A 12 5.08 11.31 -1.67
CA ALA A 12 4.45 11.15 -2.97
C ALA A 12 5.14 12.09 -3.97
N GLY A 13 5.54 11.56 -5.12
CA GLY A 13 6.11 12.32 -6.24
C GLY A 13 5.34 12.06 -7.52
N TRP A 14 5.06 13.12 -8.29
CA TRP A 14 4.43 13.03 -9.62
C TRP A 14 5.51 13.24 -10.68
N ASP A 15 5.66 12.29 -11.61
CA ASP A 15 6.67 12.28 -12.67
C ASP A 15 6.10 12.52 -14.09
N GLY A 16 4.80 12.85 -14.19
CA GLY A 16 4.08 12.99 -15.45
C GLY A 16 3.47 11.69 -16.00
N PHE A 17 3.77 10.52 -15.41
CA PHE A 17 3.20 9.21 -15.79
C PHE A 17 2.36 8.57 -14.69
N GLY A 18 2.61 8.93 -13.42
CA GLY A 18 1.81 8.48 -12.28
C GLY A 18 2.22 9.13 -10.98
N VAL A 19 1.57 8.70 -9.89
CA VAL A 19 1.97 9.04 -8.53
C VAL A 19 2.73 7.85 -7.97
N THR A 20 3.99 8.05 -7.60
CA THR A 20 4.75 7.05 -6.85
C THR A 20 4.68 7.41 -5.37
N TRP A 21 4.14 6.50 -4.57
CA TRP A 21 4.04 6.64 -3.12
C TRP A 21 5.05 5.72 -2.43
N ILE A 22 5.85 6.29 -1.54
CA ILE A 22 6.78 5.54 -0.69
C ILE A 22 6.04 5.22 0.62
N VAL A 23 5.86 3.92 0.89
CA VAL A 23 5.23 3.43 2.12
C VAL A 23 6.14 3.73 3.31
N GLY A 24 5.68 4.61 4.21
CA GLY A 24 6.36 4.94 5.46
C GLY A 24 5.74 4.20 6.66
N ALA A 25 6.35 4.33 7.83
CA ALA A 25 5.92 3.63 9.05
C ALA A 25 4.50 4.03 9.53
N GLU A 26 4.04 5.22 9.16
CA GLU A 26 2.72 5.77 9.54
C GLU A 26 1.63 5.47 8.48
N ALA A 27 1.92 4.60 7.51
CA ALA A 27 0.97 4.24 6.47
C ALA A 27 -0.06 3.22 6.99
N GLU A 28 -1.34 3.49 6.79
CA GLU A 28 -2.46 2.64 7.22
C GLU A 28 -3.34 2.24 6.03
N LEU A 29 -3.96 1.06 6.12
CA LEU A 29 -4.87 0.50 5.12
C LEU A 29 -6.18 0.08 5.81
N THR A 30 -7.31 0.65 5.41
CA THR A 30 -8.62 0.39 6.03
C THR A 30 -9.71 0.21 4.98
N VAL A 31 -10.83 -0.43 5.36
CA VAL A 31 -12.05 -0.50 4.55
C VAL A 31 -13.11 0.36 5.22
N GLU A 32 -13.70 1.29 4.47
CA GLU A 32 -14.76 2.18 4.94
C GLU A 32 -16.08 1.88 4.25
N GLU A 33 -17.12 1.62 5.04
CA GLU A 33 -18.49 1.51 4.55
C GLU A 33 -19.03 2.90 4.17
N THR A 34 -19.58 3.05 2.97
CA THR A 34 -20.06 4.34 2.44
C THR A 34 -21.55 4.60 2.74
N GLY A 35 -22.26 3.61 3.28
CA GLY A 35 -23.66 3.71 3.69
C GLY A 35 -24.18 2.37 4.19
N SER A 36 -25.37 2.38 4.81
CA SER A 36 -25.98 1.18 5.41
C SER A 36 -26.74 0.29 4.42
N ASP A 37 -27.05 0.82 3.23
CA ASP A 37 -27.72 0.08 2.14
C ASP A 37 -26.70 -0.77 1.37
N PRO A 38 -26.94 -2.07 1.13
CA PRO A 38 -26.10 -2.94 0.29
C PRO A 38 -25.79 -2.41 -1.12
N THR A 39 -26.54 -1.43 -1.62
CA THR A 39 -26.23 -0.78 -2.90
C THR A 39 -25.09 0.24 -2.81
N HIS A 40 -24.68 0.67 -1.61
CA HIS A 40 -23.54 1.56 -1.43
C HIS A 40 -22.23 0.75 -1.39
N PRO A 41 -21.26 1.03 -2.29
CA PRO A 41 -20.03 0.25 -2.34
C PRO A 41 -19.03 0.69 -1.25
N PRO A 42 -18.41 -0.23 -0.50
CA PRO A 42 -17.35 0.12 0.45
C PRO A 42 -16.10 0.63 -0.29
N MET A 43 -15.27 1.41 0.38
CA MET A 43 -14.01 1.93 -0.15
C MET A 43 -12.82 1.31 0.56
N LEU A 44 -11.74 1.04 -0.20
CA LEU A 44 -10.43 0.78 0.40
C LEU A 44 -9.70 2.12 0.52
N VAL A 45 -9.26 2.45 1.73
CA VAL A 45 -8.57 3.70 2.06
C VAL A 45 -7.12 3.38 2.41
N LEU A 46 -6.20 4.04 1.71
CA LEU A 46 -4.77 4.03 2.00
C LEU A 46 -4.42 5.41 2.54
N ALA A 47 -4.16 5.50 3.84
CA ALA A 47 -3.80 6.74 4.51
C ALA A 47 -2.29 6.80 4.76
N GLY A 48 -1.65 7.88 4.34
CA GLY A 48 -0.26 8.17 4.65
C GLY A 48 0.11 9.60 4.28
N ALA A 49 1.07 10.20 4.96
CA ALA A 49 1.57 11.52 4.54
C ALA A 49 2.19 11.41 3.12
N PRO A 50 1.94 12.35 2.18
CA PRO A 50 1.12 13.54 2.27
C PRO A 50 -0.31 13.39 1.69
N CYS A 51 -0.76 12.19 1.32
CA CYS A 51 -2.02 12.00 0.59
C CYS A 51 -2.77 10.73 0.98
N VAL A 52 -4.10 10.80 0.98
CA VAL A 52 -4.99 9.65 1.10
C VAL A 52 -5.37 9.17 -0.30
N VAL A 53 -5.22 7.87 -0.56
CA VAL A 53 -5.70 7.23 -1.79
C VAL A 53 -6.95 6.42 -1.45
N MET A 54 -8.06 6.72 -2.13
CA MET A 54 -9.31 5.98 -2.01
C MET A 54 -9.56 5.17 -3.27
N LEU A 55 -9.70 3.86 -3.12
CA LEU A 55 -10.09 2.96 -4.20
C LEU A 55 -11.55 2.58 -4.02
N ARG A 56 -12.40 3.09 -4.92
CA ARG A 56 -13.85 2.84 -4.93
C ARG A 56 -14.25 1.84 -6.02
N PRO A 57 -15.14 0.89 -5.73
CA PRO A 57 -15.80 0.10 -6.75
C PRO A 57 -16.58 0.99 -7.74
N PRO A 58 -16.83 0.52 -8.98
CA PRO A 58 -17.73 1.20 -9.90
C PRO A 58 -19.16 1.29 -9.35
N ASP A 59 -19.87 2.36 -9.71
CA ASP A 59 -21.25 2.58 -9.25
C ASP A 59 -22.24 1.53 -9.82
N ASP A 60 -21.92 0.93 -10.97
CA ASP A 60 -22.70 -0.16 -11.58
C ASP A 60 -22.36 -1.52 -10.95
N PRO A 61 -23.30 -2.19 -10.27
CA PRO A 61 -23.08 -3.50 -9.65
C PRO A 61 -22.68 -4.61 -10.62
N ALA A 62 -23.06 -4.51 -11.89
CA ALA A 62 -22.67 -5.51 -12.90
C ALA A 62 -21.15 -5.57 -13.12
N MET A 63 -20.43 -4.50 -12.77
CA MET A 63 -18.97 -4.39 -12.93
C MET A 63 -18.20 -4.87 -11.68
N TRP A 64 -18.88 -5.13 -10.57
CA TRP A 64 -18.23 -5.52 -9.31
C TRP A 64 -17.42 -6.82 -9.38
N PRO A 65 -17.82 -7.88 -10.12
CA PRO A 65 -16.99 -9.08 -10.25
C PRO A 65 -15.59 -8.78 -10.82
N ALA A 66 -15.49 -7.83 -11.75
CA ALA A 66 -14.20 -7.39 -12.28
C ALA A 66 -13.39 -6.62 -11.23
N CYS A 67 -14.04 -5.75 -10.45
CA CYS A 67 -13.43 -5.06 -9.31
C CYS A 67 -12.91 -6.06 -8.26
N VAL A 68 -13.69 -7.09 -7.92
CA VAL A 68 -13.26 -8.16 -7.00
C VAL A 68 -12.02 -8.89 -7.50
N ARG A 69 -11.96 -9.21 -8.81
CA ARG A 69 -10.77 -9.82 -9.40
C ARG A 69 -9.55 -8.90 -9.30
N PHE A 70 -9.70 -7.62 -9.59
CA PHE A 70 -8.64 -6.63 -9.45
C PHE A 70 -8.13 -6.54 -8.00
N LEU A 71 -9.04 -6.46 -7.02
CA LEU A 71 -8.68 -6.39 -5.60
C LEU A 71 -7.91 -7.63 -5.13
N ARG A 72 -8.30 -8.83 -5.61
CA ARG A 72 -7.57 -10.08 -5.32
C ARG A 72 -6.16 -10.04 -5.92
N GLN A 73 -6.03 -9.60 -7.17
CA GLN A 73 -4.74 -9.46 -7.83
C GLN A 73 -3.84 -8.45 -7.10
N LEU A 74 -4.40 -7.33 -6.64
CA LEU A 74 -3.69 -6.33 -5.84
C LEU A 74 -3.13 -6.96 -4.55
N ARG A 75 -3.96 -7.71 -3.80
CA ARG A 75 -3.53 -8.43 -2.60
C ARG A 75 -2.40 -9.40 -2.92
N ASP A 76 -2.57 -10.25 -3.94
CA ASP A 76 -1.58 -11.28 -4.27
C ASP A 76 -0.24 -10.64 -4.71
N SER A 77 -0.28 -9.55 -5.47
CA SER A 77 0.94 -8.80 -5.86
C SER A 77 1.61 -8.07 -4.68
N ALA A 78 0.83 -7.60 -3.71
CA ALA A 78 1.38 -6.99 -2.49
C ALA A 78 2.09 -8.04 -1.62
N GLU A 79 1.52 -9.25 -1.52
CA GLU A 79 2.14 -10.38 -0.84
C GLU A 79 3.47 -10.78 -1.51
N ASP A 80 3.50 -10.91 -2.84
CA ASP A 80 4.73 -11.18 -3.58
C ASP A 80 5.81 -10.11 -3.33
N MET A 81 5.42 -8.83 -3.25
CA MET A 81 6.34 -7.74 -2.93
C MET A 81 6.88 -7.83 -1.50
N ALA A 82 6.03 -8.18 -0.52
CA ALA A 82 6.45 -8.38 0.86
C ALA A 82 7.50 -9.50 0.97
N ALA A 83 7.23 -10.66 0.37
CA ALA A 83 8.17 -11.79 0.35
C ALA A 83 9.52 -11.42 -0.29
N LEU A 84 9.52 -10.64 -1.38
CA LEU A 84 10.74 -10.14 -2.00
C LEU A 84 11.53 -9.18 -1.10
N LEU A 85 10.85 -8.33 -0.34
CA LEU A 85 11.49 -7.41 0.61
C LEU A 85 12.11 -8.18 1.79
N GLU A 86 11.39 -9.16 2.34
CA GLU A 86 11.87 -10.03 3.42
C GLU A 86 13.11 -10.83 3.01
N ALA A 87 13.08 -11.44 1.82
CA ALA A 87 14.24 -12.16 1.28
C ALA A 87 15.47 -11.26 1.15
N ARG A 88 15.30 -10.05 0.59
CA ARG A 88 16.39 -9.07 0.41
C ARG A 88 16.91 -8.51 1.74
N ALA A 89 16.05 -8.35 2.74
CA ALA A 89 16.46 -7.93 4.07
C ALA A 89 17.30 -9.02 4.74
N THR A 90 16.89 -10.28 4.62
CA THR A 90 17.63 -11.44 5.14
C THR A 90 19.00 -11.58 4.48
N ASP A 91 19.08 -11.48 3.16
CA ASP A 91 20.35 -11.54 2.42
C ASP A 91 21.33 -10.44 2.83
N ARG A 92 20.83 -9.23 3.13
CA ARG A 92 21.68 -8.14 3.62
C ARG A 92 22.26 -8.42 5.01
N LEU A 93 21.44 -8.95 5.92
CA LEU A 93 21.88 -9.26 7.28
C LEU A 93 22.99 -10.32 7.27
N VAL A 94 22.83 -11.39 6.48
CA VAL A 94 23.85 -12.46 6.35
C VAL A 94 25.18 -11.87 5.82
N ARG A 95 25.11 -10.97 4.84
CA ARG A 95 26.30 -10.37 4.23
C ARG A 95 27.03 -9.39 5.16
N ASP A 96 26.30 -8.72 6.05
CA ASP A 96 26.87 -7.83 7.06
C ASP A 96 27.51 -8.63 8.22
N GLU A 97 26.95 -9.80 8.56
CA GLU A 97 27.54 -10.74 9.54
C GLU A 97 28.84 -11.38 9.03
N ASP A 98 28.93 -11.70 7.74
CA ASP A 98 30.15 -12.23 7.11
C ASP A 98 31.28 -11.18 6.95
N ALA A 99 30.95 -9.89 7.09
CA ALA A 99 31.89 -8.77 6.92
C ALA A 99 32.47 -8.23 8.24
N GLY A 100 32.02 -8.75 9.39
CA GLY A 100 32.47 -8.38 10.74
C GLY A 100 33.54 -9.30 11.31
#